data_AF-A0A7H4P289-F1
#
_entry.id   AF-A0A7H4P289-F1
#
_cell.length_a   1.000
_cell.length_b   1.000
_cell.length_c   1.000
_cell.angle_alpha   90.00
_cell.angle_beta   90.00
_cell.angle_gamma   90.00
#
_symmetry.space_group_name_H-M   'P 1'
#
loop_
_entity.id
_entity.type
_entity.pdbx_description
1 polymer ?
#
loop_
_entity_poly.entity_id
_entity_poly.type
_entity_poly.pdbx_seq_one_letter_code
_entity_poly.pdbx_strand_id
1 'polypeptide(L)' 'MPKRLSPGEVEKVSSRDGDIHRVSNALADRVSISIHVYGGNIGGVRRAVYTPEGLVKPFVSGYSNRHLPNIWDLSKDN' A
#
# COMPACT_ATOMS: atom_id res chain seq x y z
N MET A 1 13.45 -0.33 16.52
CA MET A 1 13.26 0.90 15.71
C MET A 1 12.37 0.54 14.52
N PRO A 2 11.54 1.47 13.99
CA PRO A 2 10.75 1.18 12.80
C PRO A 2 11.66 0.79 11.63
N LYS A 3 11.26 -0.22 10.86
CA LYS A 3 12.00 -0.65 9.66
C LYS A 3 11.90 0.43 8.58
N ARG A 4 13.01 0.73 7.91
CA ARG A 4 13.07 1.62 6.75
C ARG A 4 13.22 0.76 5.50
N LEU A 5 12.44 1.07 4.46
CA LEU A 5 12.59 0.49 3.14
C LEU A 5 13.22 1.49 2.18
N SER A 6 14.22 1.03 1.44
CA SER A 6 14.95 1.75 0.41
C SER A 6 14.48 1.29 -0.98
N PRO A 7 14.71 2.07 -2.04
CA PRO A 7 14.38 1.66 -3.40
C PRO A 7 14.97 0.28 -3.74
N GLY A 8 14.15 -0.63 -4.26
CA GLY A 8 14.53 -2.01 -4.58
C GLY A 8 14.31 -3.02 -3.45
N GLU A 9 14.11 -2.58 -2.19
CA GLU A 9 13.79 -3.49 -1.09
C GLU A 9 12.31 -3.88 -1.09
N VAL A 10 12.03 -5.12 -0.66
CA VAL A 10 10.68 -5.69 -0.57
C VAL A 10 10.42 -6.17 0.85
N GLU A 11 9.21 -5.92 1.33
CA GLU A 11 8.70 -6.44 2.59
C GLU A 11 7.40 -7.22 2.36
N LYS A 12 7.23 -8.29 3.14
CA LYS A 12 6.02 -9.11 3.15
C LYS A 12 5.23 -8.84 4.42
N VAL A 13 3.92 -8.71 4.28
CA VAL A 13 2.94 -8.59 5.36
C VAL A 13 1.86 -9.63 5.13
N SER A 14 1.47 -10.35 6.19
CA SER A 14 0.37 -11.31 6.12
C SER A 14 -0.23 -11.55 7.50
N SER A 15 -1.44 -12.11 7.56
CA SER A 15 -2.06 -12.53 8.83
C SER A 15 -1.21 -13.51 9.64
N ARG A 16 -0.31 -14.27 8.99
CA ARG A 16 0.61 -15.21 9.64
C ARG A 16 1.91 -14.54 10.12
N ASP A 17 2.37 -13.51 9.39
CA ASP A 17 3.67 -12.87 9.61
C ASP A 17 3.55 -11.52 10.36
N GLY A 18 2.33 -11.11 10.71
CA GLY A 18 2.00 -9.81 11.29
C GLY A 18 1.36 -8.89 10.24
N ASP A 19 0.11 -8.48 10.48
CA ASP A 19 -0.73 -7.75 9.49
C ASP A 19 -1.08 -6.31 9.91
N ILE A 20 -0.60 -5.87 11.07
CA ILE A 20 -0.88 -4.54 11.62
C ILE A 20 0.42 -3.74 11.65
N HIS A 21 0.48 -2.67 10.87
CA HIS A 21 1.64 -1.78 10.80
C HIS A 21 1.23 -0.36 10.43
N ARG A 22 2.13 0.60 10.65
CA ARG A 22 1.98 2.01 10.21
C ARG A 22 3.14 2.36 9.30
N VAL A 23 2.83 2.82 8.09
CA VAL A 23 3.82 3.34 7.13
C VAL A 23 3.79 4.87 7.15
N SER A 24 4.96 5.48 7.03
CA SER A 24 5.11 6.93 6.85
C SER A 24 6.22 7.22 5.84
N ASN A 25 6.13 8.35 5.15
CA ASN A 25 7.21 8.82 4.30
C ASN A 25 8.47 9.03 5.15
N ALA A 26 9.61 8.46 4.71
CA ALA A 26 10.88 8.58 5.41
C ALA A 26 11.59 9.92 5.16
N LEU A 27 11.13 10.69 4.17
CA LEU A 27 11.76 11.93 3.72
C LEU A 27 10.76 13.08 3.94
N ALA A 28 11.19 14.13 4.62
CA ALA A 28 10.32 15.25 4.99
C ALA A 28 10.07 16.23 3.83
N ASP A 29 10.94 16.23 2.82
CA ASP A 29 11.04 17.26 1.78
C ASP A 29 10.67 16.76 0.38
N ARG A 30 10.34 15.48 0.22
CA ARG A 30 10.08 14.88 -1.09
C ARG A 30 9.13 13.71 -1.06
N VAL A 31 8.57 13.41 -2.22
CA VAL A 31 7.67 12.28 -2.44
C VAL A 31 8.45 10.96 -2.40
N SER A 32 7.86 9.96 -1.76
CA SER A 32 8.28 8.56 -1.84
C SER A 32 7.14 7.74 -2.46
N ILE A 33 7.48 6.76 -3.30
CA ILE A 33 6.53 5.87 -3.96
C ILE A 33 6.93 4.42 -3.65
N SER A 34 5.97 3.63 -3.21
CA SER A 34 6.08 2.18 -3.05
C SER A 34 5.04 1.49 -3.93
N ILE A 35 5.38 0.30 -4.44
CA ILE A 35 4.47 -0.54 -5.23
C ILE A 35 3.95 -1.66 -4.33
N HIS A 36 2.63 -1.77 -4.23
CA HIS A 36 1.98 -2.72 -3.32
C HIS A 36 1.28 -3.82 -4.12
N VAL A 37 1.51 -5.07 -3.74
CA VAL A 37 0.86 -6.25 -4.33
C VAL A 37 0.10 -6.99 -3.22
N TYR A 38 -1.17 -7.27 -3.46
CA TYR A 38 -2.05 -7.92 -2.50
C TYR A 38 -2.70 -9.16 -3.12
N GLY A 39 -3.02 -10.16 -2.29
CA GLY A 39 -3.71 -11.39 -2.69
C GLY A 39 -5.21 -11.22 -2.98
N GLY A 40 -5.66 -10.03 -3.37
CA GLY A 40 -7.06 -9.72 -3.66
C GLY A 40 -7.23 -8.28 -4.16
N ASN A 41 -8.45 -7.92 -4.58
CA ASN A 41 -8.81 -6.55 -4.96
C ASN A 41 -8.81 -5.65 -3.71
N ILE A 42 -7.64 -5.15 -3.30
CA ILE A 42 -7.43 -4.48 -2.01
C ILE A 42 -8.35 -3.29 -1.79
N GLY A 43 -8.68 -2.55 -2.84
CA GLY A 43 -9.61 -1.43 -2.78
C GLY A 43 -11.03 -1.82 -2.32
N GLY A 44 -11.42 -3.09 -2.47
CA GLY A 44 -12.71 -3.62 -2.01
C GLY A 44 -12.66 -4.47 -0.74
N VAL A 45 -11.48 -4.75 -0.19
CA VAL A 45 -11.33 -5.57 1.01
C VAL A 45 -11.84 -4.80 2.23
N ARG A 46 -12.77 -5.41 2.99
CA ARG A 46 -13.23 -4.91 4.30
C ARG A 46 -12.18 -5.27 5.36
N ARG A 47 -11.59 -4.25 5.97
CA ARG A 47 -10.56 -4.37 7.01
C ARG A 47 -10.77 -3.29 8.08
N ALA A 48 -9.78 -3.04 8.92
CA ALA A 48 -9.88 -2.05 9.99
C ALA A 48 -8.70 -1.09 10.03
N VAL A 49 -8.94 0.09 10.59
CA VAL A 49 -7.91 1.03 11.06
C VAL A 49 -8.05 1.23 12.57
N TYR A 50 -6.95 1.62 13.20
CA TYR A 50 -6.89 1.86 14.64
C TYR A 50 -6.68 3.34 14.90
N THR A 51 -7.47 3.89 15.82
CA THR A 51 -7.26 5.25 16.35
C THR A 51 -6.03 5.29 17.27
N PRO A 52 -5.47 6.48 17.58
CA PRO A 52 -4.39 6.60 18.56
C PRO A 52 -4.76 6.04 19.94
N GLU A 53 -6.03 6.05 20.30
CA GLU A 53 -6.57 5.49 21.54
C GLU A 53 -6.78 3.97 21.48
N GLY A 54 -6.49 3.33 20.34
CA GLY A 54 -6.62 1.89 20.13
C GLY A 54 -7.99 1.40 19.67
N LEU A 55 -8.97 2.30 19.47
CA LEU A 55 -10.29 1.92 18.96
C LEU A 55 -10.22 1.44 17.51
N VAL A 56 -10.97 0.37 17.22
CA VAL A 56 -11.06 -0.27 15.90
C VAL A 56 -12.20 0.35 15.09
N LYS A 57 -11.92 0.72 13.84
CA LYS A 57 -12.92 1.26 12.90
C LYS A 57 -12.90 0.46 11.60
N PRO A 58 -14.06 0.00 11.08
CA PRO A 58 -14.14 -0.60 9.75
C PRO A 58 -13.62 0.34 8.66
N PHE A 59 -12.94 -0.22 7.67
CA PHE A 59 -12.27 0.53 6.61
C PHE A 59 -12.24 -0.25 5.29
N VAL A 60 -12.49 0.45 4.19
CA VAL A 60 -12.33 0.00 2.80
C VAL A 60 -11.59 1.13 2.08
N SER A 61 -10.45 0.82 1.45
CA SER A 61 -9.55 1.88 0.94
C SER A 61 -9.98 2.49 -0.39
N GLY A 62 -10.71 1.75 -1.22
CA GLY A 62 -10.99 2.17 -2.60
C GLY A 62 -9.69 2.37 -3.41
N TYR A 63 -9.80 3.18 -4.46
CA TYR A 63 -8.70 3.60 -5.33
C TYR A 63 -8.82 5.10 -5.61
N SER A 64 -7.69 5.78 -5.79
CA SER A 64 -7.66 7.22 -6.07
C SER A 64 -7.96 7.56 -7.54
N ASN A 65 -7.66 6.64 -8.46
CA ASN A 65 -7.83 6.80 -9.91
C ASN A 65 -9.15 6.19 -10.41
N ARG A 66 -9.71 6.78 -11.48
CA ARG A 66 -10.89 6.25 -12.19
C ARG A 66 -10.54 5.38 -13.40
N HIS A 67 -9.32 5.48 -13.90
CA HIS A 67 -8.83 4.79 -15.09
C HIS A 67 -7.50 4.10 -14.80
N LEU A 68 -7.26 2.97 -15.47
CA LEU A 68 -5.99 2.25 -15.40
C LEU A 68 -5.10 2.64 -16.59
N PRO A 69 -3.77 2.61 -16.42
CA PRO A 69 -2.86 2.72 -17.55
C PRO A 69 -3.11 1.55 -18.52
N ASN A 70 -3.14 1.83 -19.82
CA ASN A 70 -3.12 0.79 -20.83
C ASN A 70 -1.66 0.34 -21.03
N ILE A 71 -1.31 -0.80 -20.45
CA ILE A 71 0.03 -1.41 -20.54
C ILE A 71 0.11 -2.49 -21.63
N TRP A 72 -0.87 -2.55 -22.54
CA TRP A 72 -1.02 -3.63 -23.53
C TRP A 72 -0.81 -3.17 -24.98
N ASP A 73 -0.71 -1.86 -25.23
CA ASP A 73 -0.49 -1.33 -26.58
C ASP A 73 1.00 -1.36 -26.96
N LEU A 74 1.49 -2.56 -27.29
CA LEU A 74 2.90 -2.82 -27.63
C LEU A 74 3.35 -2.09 -28.90
N SER A 75 2.43 -1.59 -29.74
CA SER A 75 2.79 -0.81 -30.93
C SER A 75 3.41 0.55 -30.61
N LYS A 76 3.29 0.97 -29.34
CA LYS A 76 3.83 2.22 -28.80
C LYS A 76 5.07 2.02 -27.93
N ASP A 77 5.54 0.79 -27.80
CA ASP A 77 6.79 0.51 -27.11
C ASP A 77 7.98 0.76 -28.06
N ASN A 78 9.06 1.33 -27.51
CA ASN A 78 10.29 1.64 -28.25
C ASN A 78 11.15 0.41 -28.49
#